data_AF-A0A0K8QDK8-F1
#
_entry.id   AF-A0A0K8QDK8-F1
#
_cell.length_a   1.000
_cell.length_b   1.000
_cell.length_c   1.000
_cell.angle_alpha   90.00
_cell.angle_beta   90.00
_cell.angle_gamma   90.00
#
_symmetry.space_group_name_H-M   'P 1'
#
loop_
_entity.id
_entity.type
_entity.pdbx_description
1 polymer ?
#
loop_
_entity_poly.entity_id
_entity_poly.type
_entity_poly.pdbx_seq_one_letter_code
_entity_poly.pdbx_strand_id
1 'polypeptide(L)'
;MNTPSTSSTPAKHQLADPVFAEDFLLDGIDEILTMFTPRQLRLGRMPQPKGAVIFHVPGARSWKLGQGVAEASIAAPLHGMYLGLWGRSNLAETALIEGDKALAVQVLQGPLTP
;
A
#
# COMPACT_ATOMS: atom_id res chain seq x y z
N MET A 1 18.27 22.90 55.47
CA MET A 1 17.40 23.72 54.59
C MET A 1 17.47 23.06 53.23
N ASN A 2 16.52 22.16 52.92
CA ASN A 2 16.59 21.30 51.73
C ASN A 2 15.69 21.88 50.65
N THR A 3 16.27 22.19 49.49
CA THR A 3 15.55 22.63 48.28
C THR A 3 14.91 21.42 47.59
N PRO A 4 13.68 21.52 47.06
CA PRO A 4 13.10 20.46 46.25
C PRO A 4 13.65 20.52 44.82
N SER A 5 14.19 19.41 44.33
CA SER A 5 14.49 19.21 42.91
C SER A 5 13.19 19.05 42.13
N THR A 6 12.90 19.96 41.21
CA THR A 6 11.79 19.85 40.26
C THR A 6 12.20 18.90 39.13
N SER A 7 11.68 17.68 39.14
CA SER A 7 11.72 16.79 37.99
C SER A 7 10.72 17.27 36.94
N SER A 8 11.21 17.99 35.92
CA SER A 8 10.41 18.29 34.72
C SER A 8 10.40 17.08 33.80
N THR A 9 9.23 16.44 33.64
CA THR A 9 8.99 15.45 32.58
C THR A 9 9.07 16.15 31.22
N PRO A 10 9.90 15.71 30.26
CA PRO A 10 9.91 16.34 28.96
C PRO A 10 8.58 16.05 28.25
N ALA A 11 7.92 17.11 27.78
CA ALA A 11 6.75 17.01 26.94
C ALA A 11 7.10 16.19 25.68
N LYS A 12 6.33 15.13 25.40
CA LYS A 12 6.39 14.43 24.13
C LYS A 12 6.06 15.44 23.03
N HIS A 13 7.02 15.78 22.19
CA HIS A 13 6.75 16.53 20.96
C HIS A 13 5.92 15.63 20.05
N GLN A 14 4.62 15.88 19.99
CA GLN A 14 3.75 15.24 19.01
C GLN A 14 4.05 15.90 17.66
N LEU A 15 4.87 15.25 16.86
CA LEU A 15 5.11 15.66 15.47
C LEU A 15 3.83 15.40 14.67
N ALA A 16 3.41 16.37 13.87
CA ALA A 16 2.33 16.19 12.92
C ALA A 16 2.73 15.13 11.88
N ASP A 17 1.73 14.39 11.36
CA ASP A 17 1.98 13.44 10.28
C ASP A 17 2.51 14.18 9.04
N PRO A 18 3.54 13.63 8.36
CA PRO A 18 4.07 14.25 7.17
C PRO A 18 2.99 14.27 6.07
N VAL A 19 2.80 15.44 5.47
CA VAL A 19 1.93 15.60 4.30
C VAL A 19 2.76 15.34 3.05
N PHE A 20 2.37 14.31 2.28
CA PHE A 20 2.99 13.99 1.00
C PHE A 20 2.20 14.63 -0.15
N ALA A 21 2.90 15.11 -1.18
CA ALA A 21 2.27 15.59 -2.40
C ALA A 21 1.55 14.46 -3.14
N GLU A 22 0.49 14.78 -3.87
CA GLU A 22 -0.31 13.80 -4.63
C GLU A 22 0.54 13.01 -5.63
N ASP A 23 1.34 13.70 -6.44
CA ASP A 23 2.21 13.08 -7.45
C ASP A 23 3.24 12.14 -6.80
N PHE A 24 3.75 12.48 -5.62
CA PHE A 24 4.68 11.61 -4.89
C PHE A 24 4.03 10.28 -4.49
N LEU A 25 2.76 10.31 -4.04
CA LEU A 25 2.02 9.11 -3.68
C LEU A 25 1.68 8.27 -4.92
N LEU A 26 1.30 8.92 -6.02
CA LEU A 26 1.01 8.25 -7.29
C LEU A 26 2.25 7.57 -7.88
N ASP A 27 3.40 8.25 -7.87
CA ASP A 27 4.68 7.69 -8.31
C ASP A 27 5.08 6.48 -7.45
N GLY A 28 4.86 6.54 -6.13
CA GLY A 28 5.12 5.41 -5.25
C GLY A 28 4.20 4.20 -5.50
N ILE A 29 2.94 4.43 -5.85
CA ILE A 29 2.03 3.34 -6.26
C ILE A 29 2.47 2.74 -7.60
N ASP A 30 2.84 3.61 -8.55
CA ASP A 30 3.34 3.18 -9.86
C ASP A 30 4.60 2.33 -9.71
N GLU A 31 5.57 2.78 -8.90
CA GLU A 31 6.81 2.05 -8.66
C GLU A 31 6.56 0.63 -8.14
N ILE A 32 5.60 0.45 -7.23
CA ILE A 32 5.24 -0.88 -6.72
C ILE A 32 4.65 -1.72 -7.84
N LEU A 33 3.64 -1.22 -8.54
CA LEU A 33 2.83 -2.03 -9.46
C LEU A 33 3.51 -2.26 -10.81
N THR A 34 4.40 -1.37 -11.25
CA THR A 34 5.09 -1.45 -12.55
C THR A 34 6.53 -1.92 -12.45
N MET A 35 7.17 -1.77 -11.29
CA MET A 35 8.59 -2.14 -11.11
C MET A 35 8.79 -3.21 -10.04
N PHE A 36 8.41 -2.96 -8.78
CA PHE A 36 8.73 -3.90 -7.70
C PHE A 36 7.96 -5.20 -7.80
N THR A 37 6.63 -5.18 -7.86
CA THR A 37 5.83 -6.41 -7.87
C THR A 37 6.14 -7.30 -9.09
N PRO A 38 6.26 -6.75 -10.33
CA PRO A 38 6.75 -7.52 -11.47
C PRO A 38 8.15 -8.14 -11.26
N ARG A 39 9.04 -7.43 -10.55
CA ARG A 39 10.35 -7.97 -10.17
C ARG A 39 10.22 -9.11 -9.16
N GLN A 40 9.38 -9.00 -8.13
CA GLN A 40 9.15 -10.05 -7.12
C GLN A 40 8.63 -11.34 -7.78
N LEU A 41 7.71 -11.18 -8.73
CA LEU A 41 7.18 -12.27 -9.56
C LEU A 41 8.28 -12.92 -10.42
N ARG A 42 9.09 -12.13 -11.12
CA ARG A 42 10.20 -12.64 -11.95
C ARG A 42 11.28 -13.36 -11.13
N LEU A 43 11.53 -12.90 -9.90
CA LEU A 43 12.49 -13.51 -8.99
C LEU A 43 11.93 -14.70 -8.21
N GLY A 44 10.66 -15.08 -8.42
CA GLY A 44 10.02 -16.21 -7.74
C GLY A 44 9.78 -15.99 -6.24
N ARG A 45 9.81 -14.73 -5.77
CA ARG A 45 9.57 -14.38 -4.37
C ARG A 45 8.08 -14.25 -4.06
N MET A 46 7.29 -13.89 -5.07
CA MET A 46 5.83 -13.87 -5.02
C MET A 46 5.29 -14.98 -5.96
N PRO A 47 4.31 -15.79 -5.53
CA PRO A 47 3.62 -16.71 -6.42
C PRO A 47 2.95 -15.95 -7.58
N GLN A 48 3.00 -16.51 -8.79
CA GLN A 48 2.29 -15.94 -9.93
C GLN A 48 0.77 -15.97 -9.68
N PRO A 49 0.08 -14.82 -9.74
CA PRO A 49 -1.38 -14.78 -9.66
C PRO A 49 -2.00 -15.56 -10.83
N LYS A 50 -3.11 -16.25 -10.60
CA LYS A 50 -3.79 -17.03 -11.64
C LYS A 50 -4.55 -16.19 -12.67
N GLY A 51 -4.79 -14.92 -12.36
CA GLY A 51 -5.47 -13.95 -13.21
C GLY A 51 -4.92 -12.54 -13.00
N ALA A 52 -5.44 -11.57 -13.75
CA ALA A 52 -5.05 -10.17 -13.57
C ALA A 52 -5.91 -9.47 -12.51
N VAL A 53 -5.33 -8.48 -11.84
CA VAL A 53 -6.00 -7.63 -10.86
C VAL A 53 -5.85 -6.17 -11.27
N ILE A 54 -6.93 -5.39 -11.23
CA ILE A 54 -6.90 -3.95 -11.42
C ILE A 54 -6.79 -3.27 -10.07
N PHE A 55 -5.81 -2.38 -9.94
CA PHE A 55 -5.72 -1.43 -8.82
C PHE A 55 -6.23 -0.09 -9.30
N HIS A 56 -7.13 0.54 -8.55
CA HIS A 56 -7.76 1.79 -8.93
C HIS A 56 -7.70 2.80 -7.78
N VAL A 57 -7.20 4.00 -8.09
CA VAL A 57 -7.36 5.17 -7.23
C VAL A 57 -8.44 6.06 -7.85
N PRO A 58 -9.62 6.20 -7.21
CA PRO A 58 -10.71 7.01 -7.74
C PRO A 58 -10.30 8.46 -8.02
N GLY A 59 -10.63 8.95 -9.21
CA GLY A 59 -10.29 10.30 -9.65
C GLY A 59 -8.85 10.49 -10.13
N ALA A 60 -8.00 9.47 -10.08
CA ALA A 60 -6.60 9.56 -10.51
C ALA A 60 -6.25 8.56 -11.64
N ARG A 61 -5.85 7.33 -11.30
CA ARG A 61 -5.29 6.34 -12.25
C ARG A 61 -5.64 4.91 -11.85
N SER A 62 -5.53 4.00 -12.80
CA SER A 62 -5.57 2.55 -12.57
C SER A 62 -4.32 1.84 -13.11
N TRP A 63 -3.99 0.70 -12.50
CA TRP A 63 -2.90 -0.19 -12.90
C TRP A 63 -3.43 -1.61 -13.05
N LYS A 64 -2.80 -2.41 -13.92
CA LYS A 64 -3.07 -3.84 -14.04
C LYS A 64 -1.85 -4.64 -13.63
N LEU A 65 -2.03 -5.55 -12.66
CA LEU A 65 -1.04 -6.55 -12.30
C LEU A 65 -1.47 -7.92 -12.83
N GLY A 66 -0.55 -8.66 -13.45
CA GLY A 66 -0.83 -9.97 -14.03
C GLY A 66 -1.27 -9.91 -15.51
N GLN A 67 -1.44 -11.09 -16.09
CA GLN A 67 -1.74 -11.28 -17.51
C GLN A 67 -3.21 -11.65 -17.74
N GLY A 68 -3.72 -11.39 -18.93
CA GLY A 68 -5.09 -11.72 -19.31
C GLY A 68 -6.14 -10.68 -18.88
N VAL A 69 -7.39 -11.15 -18.79
CA VAL A 69 -8.55 -10.38 -18.34
C VAL A 69 -8.46 -10.22 -16.82
N ALA A 70 -8.86 -9.05 -16.33
CA ALA A 70 -8.90 -8.82 -14.89
C ALA A 70 -10.09 -9.56 -14.28
N GLU A 71 -9.79 -10.39 -13.28
CA GLU A 71 -10.78 -11.18 -12.55
C GLU A 71 -11.16 -10.52 -11.22
N ALA A 72 -10.37 -9.54 -10.76
CA ALA A 72 -10.64 -8.75 -9.59
C ALA A 72 -10.24 -7.27 -9.77
N SER A 73 -10.89 -6.39 -9.01
CA SER A 73 -10.52 -4.99 -8.87
C SER A 73 -10.35 -4.63 -7.39
N ILE A 74 -9.42 -3.72 -7.11
CA ILE A 74 -9.12 -3.19 -5.78
C ILE A 74 -9.15 -1.66 -5.91
N ALA A 75 -10.14 -1.02 -5.28
CA ALA A 75 -10.27 0.42 -5.25
C ALA A 75 -10.05 0.96 -3.83
N ALA A 76 -9.20 1.98 -3.71
CA ALA A 76 -8.95 2.63 -2.42
C ALA A 76 -8.58 4.12 -2.61
N PRO A 77 -8.81 4.98 -1.60
CA PRO A 77 -8.28 6.33 -1.61
C PRO A 77 -6.76 6.34 -1.77
N LEU A 78 -6.21 7.38 -2.41
CA LEU A 78 -4.80 7.48 -2.77
C LEU A 78 -3.84 7.13 -1.61
N HIS A 79 -4.05 7.73 -0.45
CA HIS A 79 -3.20 7.50 0.72
C HIS A 79 -3.31 6.06 1.26
N GLY A 80 -4.52 5.49 1.23
CA GLY A 80 -4.77 4.11 1.64
C GLY A 80 -4.12 3.11 0.67
N MET A 81 -4.23 3.34 -0.64
CA MET A 81 -3.55 2.55 -1.66
C MET A 81 -2.03 2.59 -1.47
N TYR A 82 -1.45 3.78 -1.34
CA TYR A 82 -0.01 3.96 -1.14
C TYR A 82 0.49 3.23 0.11
N LEU A 83 -0.07 3.53 1.29
CA LEU A 83 0.37 2.88 2.53
C LEU A 83 0.13 1.38 2.53
N GLY A 84 -0.99 0.95 1.93
CA GLY A 84 -1.36 -0.45 1.80
C GLY A 84 -0.35 -1.25 0.99
N LEU A 85 0.01 -0.77 -0.20
CA LEU A 85 0.96 -1.44 -1.09
C LEU A 85 2.38 -1.45 -0.52
N TRP A 86 2.76 -0.44 0.28
CA TRP A 86 4.03 -0.41 1.03
C TRP A 86 4.02 -1.26 2.32
N GLY A 87 2.94 -2.01 2.59
CA GLY A 87 2.82 -2.86 3.78
C GLY A 87 2.71 -2.09 5.10
N ARG A 88 2.26 -0.82 5.06
CA ARG A 88 2.09 0.06 6.23
C ARG A 88 0.65 0.17 6.71
N SER A 89 -0.30 -0.42 5.98
CA SER A 89 -1.71 -0.54 6.40
C SER A 89 -2.33 -1.80 5.82
N ASN A 90 -3.44 -2.28 6.42
CA ASN A 90 -4.14 -3.45 5.92
C ASN A 90 -5.10 -3.08 4.78
N LEU A 91 -4.58 -3.05 3.56
CA LEU A 91 -5.37 -2.69 2.38
C LEU A 91 -6.48 -3.70 2.09
N ALA A 92 -6.27 -4.99 2.41
CA ALA A 92 -7.25 -6.04 2.18
C ALA A 92 -8.52 -5.88 3.04
N GLU A 93 -8.43 -5.19 4.17
CA GLU A 93 -9.56 -4.86 5.05
C GLU A 93 -10.26 -3.56 4.69
N THR A 94 -9.54 -2.62 4.05
CA THR A 94 -10.01 -1.24 3.87
C THR A 94 -10.37 -0.89 2.44
N ALA A 95 -9.83 -1.60 1.44
CA ALA A 95 -10.16 -1.40 0.04
C ALA A 95 -11.55 -1.95 -0.31
N LEU A 96 -12.20 -1.33 -1.29
CA LEU A 96 -13.31 -1.93 -2.01
C LEU A 96 -12.74 -2.98 -2.97
N ILE A 97 -13.16 -4.23 -2.81
CA ILE A 97 -12.75 -5.34 -3.68
C ILE A 97 -13.97 -5.87 -4.42
N GLU A 98 -13.88 -5.94 -5.75
CA GLU A 98 -14.91 -6.53 -6.61
C GLU A 98 -14.32 -7.70 -7.42
N GLY A 99 -15.16 -8.65 -7.84
CA GLY A 99 -14.73 -9.86 -8.55
C GLY A 99 -14.14 -10.92 -7.61
N ASP A 100 -13.06 -11.59 -8.03
CA ASP A 100 -12.40 -12.63 -7.25
C ASP A 100 -11.64 -12.05 -6.04
N LYS A 101 -12.31 -12.03 -4.89
CA LYS A 101 -11.74 -11.57 -3.63
C LYS A 101 -10.55 -12.40 -3.16
N ALA A 102 -10.53 -13.71 -3.42
CA ALA A 102 -9.43 -14.57 -2.98
C ALA A 102 -8.14 -14.23 -3.75
N LEU A 103 -8.25 -14.02 -5.06
CA LEU A 103 -7.15 -13.53 -5.90
C LEU A 103 -6.64 -12.17 -5.43
N ALA A 104 -7.54 -11.21 -5.18
CA ALA A 104 -7.17 -9.88 -4.71
C ALA A 104 -6.41 -9.94 -3.36
N VAL A 105 -6.93 -10.70 -2.40
CA VAL A 105 -6.29 -10.86 -1.07
C VAL A 105 -4.96 -11.58 -1.18
N GLN A 106 -4.86 -12.63 -2.01
CA GLN A 106 -3.60 -13.34 -2.26
C GLN A 106 -2.52 -12.37 -2.79
N VAL A 107 -2.89 -11.49 -3.73
CA VAL A 107 -1.97 -10.48 -4.26
C VAL A 107 -1.56 -9.49 -3.18
N LEU A 108 -2.51 -8.91 -2.44
CA LEU A 108 -2.24 -7.92 -1.39
C LEU A 108 -1.39 -8.45 -0.24
N GLN A 109 -1.46 -9.75 0.06
CA GLN A 109 -0.67 -10.39 1.10
C GLN A 109 0.69 -10.91 0.60
N GLY A 110 0.97 -10.81 -0.71
CA GLY A 110 2.26 -11.18 -1.28
C GLY A 110 3.37 -10.19 -0.93
N PRO A 111 4.65 -10.57 -1.11
CA PRO A 111 5.76 -9.63 -0.98
C PRO A 111 5.77 -8.71 -2.21
N LEU A 112 5.03 -7.61 -2.15
CA LEU A 112 4.87 -6.64 -3.26
C LEU A 112 6.13 -5.80 -3.50
N THR A 113 6.92 -5.58 -2.45
CA THR A 113 8.17 -4.81 -2.43
C THR A 113 9.38 -5.69 -2.03
N PRO A 114 10.62 -5.25 -2.29
CA PRO A 114 11.85 -5.97 -1.91
C PRO A 114 12.05 -6.27 -0.43
#